data_AF-A0A2N2L6F8-F1
#
_entry.id   AF-A0A2N2L6F8-F1
#
_cell.length_a   1.000
_cell.length_b   1.000
_cell.length_c   1.000
_cell.angle_alpha   90.00
_cell.angle_beta   90.00
_cell.angle_gamma   90.00
#
_symmetry.space_group_name_H-M   'P 1'
#
loop_
_entity.id
_entity.type
_entity.pdbx_description
1 polymer ?
#
loop_
_entity_poly.entity_id
_entity_poly.type
_entity_poly.pdbx_seq_one_letter_code
_entity_poly.pdbx_strand_id
1 'polypeptide(L)'
;MLEQGMILTNCREENSCESVFTALMEILRKESDIYQELKDCLINEKRLLIKPNLDELGQNNSAKENIILKARMLEEARVNNLKRIARSLDIRTNVVKLSQIASHAGHEQRKEIELIRDDLALVAREINALNAANKDLLDASMGNIKSSLDFISSIMSSESVYLECGKMKSAHKNGMYLHKEG
;
A
#
# COMPACT_ATOMS: atom_id res chain seq x y z
N MET A 1 6.39 -49.79 -35.83
CA MET A 1 6.18 -48.44 -36.41
C MET A 1 5.18 -47.60 -35.59
N LEU A 2 5.23 -47.62 -34.25
CA LEU A 2 4.30 -46.86 -33.40
C LEU A 2 4.98 -45.97 -32.33
N GLU A 3 6.31 -45.99 -32.22
CA GLU A 3 7.02 -45.23 -31.17
C GLU A 3 7.37 -43.79 -31.56
N GLN A 4 7.33 -43.45 -32.85
CA GLN A 4 7.64 -42.09 -33.32
C GLN A 4 6.49 -41.08 -33.11
N GLY A 5 5.27 -41.55 -32.83
CA GLY A 5 4.12 -40.67 -32.54
C GLY A 5 4.10 -40.11 -31.11
N MET A 6 4.61 -40.86 -30.13
CA MET A 6 4.57 -40.42 -28.71
C MET A 6 5.58 -39.32 -28.39
N ILE A 7 6.76 -39.33 -28.99
CA ILE A 7 7.83 -38.36 -28.70
C ILE A 7 7.46 -36.95 -29.20
N LEU A 8 6.80 -36.86 -30.35
CA LEU A 8 6.35 -35.58 -30.93
C LEU A 8 5.19 -34.93 -30.15
N THR A 9 4.41 -35.72 -29.41
CA THR A 9 3.27 -35.21 -28.65
C THR A 9 3.73 -34.62 -27.31
N ASN A 10 4.68 -35.26 -26.62
CA ASN A 10 5.32 -34.72 -25.42
C ASN A 10 6.10 -33.42 -25.68
N CYS A 11 6.89 -33.34 -26.75
CA CYS A 11 7.68 -32.12 -27.03
C CYS A 11 6.80 -30.91 -27.37
N ARG A 12 5.60 -31.10 -27.92
CA ARG A 12 4.71 -30.00 -28.32
C ARG A 12 3.96 -29.42 -27.12
N GLU A 13 3.68 -30.24 -26.12
CA GLU A 13 3.11 -29.82 -24.83
C GLU A 13 4.18 -29.15 -23.93
N GLU A 14 5.41 -29.67 -23.90
CA GLU A 14 6.53 -29.07 -23.16
C GLU A 14 6.86 -27.65 -23.66
N ASN A 15 6.96 -27.43 -24.97
CA ASN A 15 7.24 -26.10 -25.55
C ASN A 15 6.11 -25.08 -25.30
N SER A 16 4.86 -25.53 -25.27
CA SER A 16 3.71 -24.66 -24.97
C SER A 16 3.74 -24.25 -23.50
N CYS A 17 3.96 -25.20 -22.59
CA CYS A 17 3.96 -24.96 -21.16
C CYS A 17 5.10 -24.01 -20.74
N GLU A 18 6.30 -24.21 -21.26
CA GLU A 18 7.48 -23.38 -20.99
C GLU A 18 7.27 -21.91 -21.39
N SER A 19 6.60 -21.67 -22.53
CA SER A 19 6.30 -20.30 -22.98
C SER A 19 5.35 -19.55 -22.03
N VAL A 20 4.36 -20.25 -21.45
CA VAL A 20 3.39 -19.62 -20.54
C VAL A 20 4.00 -19.37 -19.16
N PHE A 21 4.87 -20.28 -18.68
CA PHE A 21 5.65 -20.05 -17.46
C PHE A 21 6.63 -18.89 -17.59
N THR A 22 7.28 -18.75 -18.75
CA THR A 22 8.17 -17.62 -19.03
C THR A 22 7.41 -16.29 -18.99
N ALA A 23 6.23 -16.23 -19.61
CA ALA A 23 5.37 -15.04 -19.55
C ALA A 23 4.91 -14.71 -18.13
N LEU A 24 4.66 -15.72 -17.28
CA LEU A 24 4.33 -15.50 -15.87
C LEU A 24 5.53 -14.93 -15.10
N MET A 25 6.73 -15.45 -15.33
CA MET A 25 7.96 -14.93 -14.69
C MET A 25 8.23 -13.48 -15.06
N GLU A 26 8.02 -13.09 -16.33
CA GLU A 26 8.15 -11.69 -16.75
C GLU A 26 7.15 -10.77 -16.03
N ILE A 27 5.90 -11.23 -15.83
CA ILE A 27 4.90 -10.46 -15.10
C ILE A 27 5.32 -10.30 -13.63
N LEU A 28 5.78 -11.38 -12.98
CA LEU A 28 6.22 -11.33 -11.59
C LEU A 28 7.45 -10.42 -11.38
N ARG A 29 8.38 -10.41 -12.33
CA ARG A 29 9.54 -9.48 -12.31
C ARG A 29 9.08 -8.02 -12.43
N LYS A 30 8.18 -7.73 -13.37
CA LYS A 30 7.59 -6.38 -13.52
C LYS A 30 6.81 -5.96 -12.27
N GLU A 31 6.09 -6.87 -11.63
CA GLU A 31 5.45 -6.58 -10.35
C GLU A 31 6.48 -6.20 -9.28
N SER A 32 7.58 -6.94 -9.17
CA SER A 32 8.65 -6.61 -8.23
C SER A 32 9.21 -5.21 -8.44
N ASP A 33 9.45 -4.81 -9.71
CA ASP A 33 9.95 -3.48 -10.04
C ASP A 33 8.95 -2.38 -9.61
N ILE A 34 7.65 -2.56 -9.90
CA ILE A 34 6.61 -1.60 -9.50
C ILE A 34 6.49 -1.48 -7.98
N TYR A 35 6.60 -2.58 -7.26
CA TYR A 35 6.55 -2.56 -5.79
C TYR A 35 7.78 -1.85 -5.20
N GLN A 36 8.96 -1.99 -5.81
CA GLN A 36 10.13 -1.20 -5.41
C GLN A 36 9.94 0.30 -5.71
N GLU A 37 9.43 0.66 -6.89
CA GLU A 37 9.09 2.05 -7.21
C GLU A 37 8.09 2.65 -6.19
N LEU A 38 7.10 1.87 -5.77
CA LEU A 38 6.13 2.28 -4.76
C LEU A 38 6.80 2.51 -3.40
N LYS A 39 7.69 1.60 -3.00
CA LYS A 39 8.45 1.71 -1.75
C LYS A 39 9.29 2.99 -1.75
N ASP A 40 9.99 3.29 -2.83
CA ASP A 40 10.80 4.51 -2.96
C ASP A 40 9.94 5.77 -2.88
N CYS A 41 8.76 5.75 -3.50
CA CYS A 41 7.80 6.84 -3.42
C CYS A 41 7.33 7.08 -1.97
N LEU A 42 7.10 6.02 -1.17
CA LEU A 42 6.73 6.13 0.24
C LEU A 42 7.88 6.63 1.12
N ILE A 43 9.12 6.24 0.82
CA ILE A 43 10.31 6.77 1.50
C ILE A 43 10.46 8.27 1.22
N ASN A 44 10.25 8.67 -0.04
CA ASN A 44 10.28 10.08 -0.41
C ASN A 44 9.13 10.87 0.24
N GLU A 45 7.92 10.29 0.30
CA GLU A 45 6.79 10.87 1.02
C GLU A 45 7.14 11.14 2.49
N LYS A 46 7.76 10.17 3.18
CA LYS A 46 8.22 10.35 4.57
C LYS A 46 9.17 11.53 4.71
N ARG A 47 10.11 11.69 3.78
CA ARG A 47 11.06 12.82 3.76
C ARG A 47 10.35 14.16 3.57
N LEU A 48 9.38 14.21 2.66
CA LEU A 48 8.57 15.40 2.41
C LEU A 48 7.68 15.75 3.61
N LEU A 49 7.13 14.77 4.33
CA LEU A 49 6.33 15.02 5.53
C LEU A 49 7.13 15.65 6.68
N ILE A 50 8.43 15.37 6.78
CA ILE A 50 9.33 15.99 7.77
C ILE A 50 9.63 17.45 7.43
N LYS A 51 9.74 17.79 6.13
CA LYS A 51 9.96 19.14 5.63
C LYS A 51 8.97 19.45 4.50
N PRO A 52 7.74 19.84 4.83
CA PRO A 52 6.66 19.92 3.87
C PRO A 52 6.90 21.03 2.84
N ASN A 53 7.06 20.62 1.58
CA ASN A 53 6.88 21.45 0.40
C ASN A 53 5.62 20.98 -0.32
N LEU A 54 4.60 21.84 -0.40
CA LEU A 54 3.27 21.49 -0.94
C LEU A 54 3.33 21.07 -2.42
N ASP A 55 4.18 21.72 -3.22
CA ASP A 55 4.31 21.41 -4.65
C ASP A 55 4.96 20.03 -4.86
N GLU A 56 6.02 19.75 -4.10
CA GLU A 56 6.71 18.44 -4.15
C GLU A 56 5.83 17.32 -3.60
N LEU A 57 5.01 17.60 -2.58
CA LEU A 57 4.05 16.63 -2.04
C LEU A 57 2.95 16.30 -3.05
N GLY A 58 2.43 17.29 -3.78
CA GLY A 58 1.46 17.08 -4.85
C GLY A 58 2.02 16.24 -6.01
N GLN A 59 3.26 16.51 -6.41
CA GLN A 59 3.95 15.70 -7.43
C GLN A 59 4.16 14.26 -6.96
N ASN A 60 4.60 14.07 -5.71
CA ASN A 60 4.80 12.74 -5.13
C ASN A 60 3.48 11.96 -5.04
N ASN A 61 2.37 12.62 -4.68
CA ASN A 61 1.07 11.97 -4.65
C ASN A 61 0.60 11.56 -6.05
N SER A 62 0.82 12.40 -7.06
CA SER A 62 0.47 12.08 -8.45
C SER A 62 1.28 10.89 -8.98
N ALA A 63 2.57 10.82 -8.64
CA ALA A 63 3.43 9.67 -8.95
C ALA A 63 2.93 8.39 -8.26
N LYS A 64 2.57 8.48 -6.97
CA LYS A 64 2.00 7.37 -6.19
C LYS A 64 0.72 6.82 -6.83
N GLU A 65 -0.21 7.69 -7.23
CA GLU A 65 -1.44 7.29 -7.92
C GLU A 65 -1.18 6.56 -9.24
N ASN A 66 -0.21 7.03 -10.03
CA ASN A 66 0.19 6.38 -11.27
C ASN A 66 0.76 4.97 -11.02
N ILE A 67 1.64 4.83 -10.02
CA ILE A 67 2.24 3.55 -9.64
C ILE A 67 1.15 2.56 -9.16
N ILE A 68 0.20 3.02 -8.34
CA ILE A 68 -0.93 2.21 -7.88
C ILE A 68 -1.79 1.71 -9.07
N LEU A 69 -2.05 2.58 -10.05
CA LEU A 69 -2.79 2.21 -11.25
C LEU A 69 -2.05 1.12 -12.04
N LYS A 70 -0.74 1.29 -12.25
CA LYS A 70 0.10 0.29 -12.93
C LYS A 70 0.12 -1.04 -12.18
N ALA A 71 0.24 -1.01 -10.85
CA ALA A 71 0.22 -2.22 -10.01
C ALA A 71 -1.11 -2.98 -10.17
N ARG A 72 -2.24 -2.27 -10.22
CA ARG A 72 -3.55 -2.87 -10.45
C ARG A 72 -3.65 -3.54 -11.83
N MET A 73 -3.14 -2.87 -12.87
CA MET A 73 -3.13 -3.43 -14.22
C MET A 73 -2.27 -4.70 -14.32
N LEU A 74 -1.11 -4.73 -13.65
CA LEU A 74 -0.26 -5.91 -13.59
C LEU A 74 -0.92 -7.06 -12.85
N GLU A 75 -1.57 -6.79 -11.71
CA GLU A 75 -2.29 -7.82 -10.96
C GLU A 75 -3.42 -8.44 -11.80
N GLU A 76 -4.15 -7.63 -12.56
CA GLU A 76 -5.16 -8.13 -13.52
C GLU A 76 -4.51 -8.99 -14.63
N ALA A 77 -3.36 -8.57 -15.16
CA ALA A 77 -2.60 -9.35 -16.13
C ALA A 77 -2.11 -10.67 -15.55
N ARG A 78 -1.62 -10.68 -14.30
CA ARG A 78 -1.19 -11.87 -13.57
C ARG A 78 -2.34 -12.84 -13.38
N VAL A 79 -3.49 -12.38 -12.87
CA VAL A 79 -4.69 -13.20 -12.69
C VAL A 79 -5.16 -13.81 -14.02
N ASN A 80 -5.15 -13.04 -15.10
CA ASN A 80 -5.50 -13.53 -16.43
C ASN A 80 -4.50 -14.58 -16.93
N ASN A 81 -3.21 -14.39 -16.70
CA ASN A 81 -2.18 -15.36 -17.08
C ASN A 81 -2.30 -16.65 -16.26
N LEU A 82 -2.50 -16.56 -14.94
CA LEU A 82 -2.76 -17.72 -14.09
C LEU A 82 -4.00 -18.50 -14.53
N LYS A 83 -5.08 -17.82 -14.94
CA LYS A 83 -6.26 -18.48 -15.51
C LYS A 83 -5.97 -19.19 -16.82
N ARG A 84 -5.10 -18.64 -17.68
CA ARG A 84 -4.67 -19.29 -18.93
C ARG A 84 -3.85 -20.56 -18.63
N ILE A 85 -2.91 -20.47 -17.68
CA ILE A 85 -2.10 -21.61 -17.23
C ILE A 85 -2.97 -22.71 -16.62
N ALA A 86 -3.93 -22.35 -15.77
CA ALA A 86 -4.84 -23.33 -15.18
C ALA A 86 -5.69 -24.05 -16.23
N ARG A 87 -6.13 -23.35 -17.29
CA ARG A 87 -6.85 -23.97 -18.41
C ARG A 87 -5.94 -24.91 -19.22
N SER A 88 -4.68 -24.56 -19.45
CA SER A 88 -3.75 -25.44 -20.17
C SER A 88 -3.36 -26.68 -19.35
N LEU A 89 -3.41 -26.61 -18.02
CA LEU A 89 -3.11 -27.71 -17.11
C LEU A 89 -4.36 -28.48 -16.63
N ASP A 90 -5.55 -28.18 -17.17
CA ASP A 90 -6.88 -28.69 -16.74
C ASP A 90 -7.13 -28.61 -15.21
N ILE A 91 -6.58 -27.59 -14.56
CA ILE A 91 -6.77 -27.36 -13.12
C ILE A 91 -8.10 -26.64 -12.90
N ARG A 92 -9.12 -27.37 -12.46
CA ARG A 92 -10.45 -26.84 -12.14
C ARG A 92 -10.50 -26.28 -10.73
N THR A 93 -9.86 -25.14 -10.51
CA THR A 93 -9.97 -24.40 -9.25
C THR A 93 -10.53 -23.00 -9.48
N ASN A 94 -11.57 -22.64 -8.74
CA ASN A 94 -12.19 -21.31 -8.77
C ASN A 94 -11.20 -20.20 -8.33
N VAL A 95 -10.17 -20.58 -7.56
CA VAL A 95 -9.04 -19.73 -7.18
C VAL A 95 -7.75 -20.49 -7.47
N VAL A 96 -7.00 -20.04 -8.46
CA VAL A 96 -5.72 -20.64 -8.85
C VAL A 96 -4.62 -19.99 -8.03
N LYS A 97 -3.97 -20.75 -7.14
CA LYS A 97 -2.85 -20.24 -6.33
C LYS A 97 -1.53 -20.39 -7.09
N LEU A 98 -0.65 -19.39 -6.97
CA LEU A 98 0.69 -19.42 -7.57
C LEU A 98 1.49 -20.66 -7.14
N SER A 99 1.32 -21.11 -5.88
CA SER A 99 1.97 -22.32 -5.37
C SER A 99 1.51 -23.61 -6.05
N GLN A 100 0.26 -23.70 -6.49
CA GLN A 100 -0.27 -24.86 -7.21
C GLN A 100 0.27 -24.89 -8.64
N ILE A 101 0.43 -23.74 -9.27
CA ILE A 101 1.06 -23.65 -10.60
C ILE A 101 2.56 -23.96 -10.50
N ALA A 102 3.24 -23.48 -9.45
CA ALA A 102 4.66 -23.74 -9.24
C ALA A 102 4.97 -25.24 -9.01
N SER A 103 4.03 -26.04 -8.48
CA SER A 103 4.22 -27.50 -8.38
C SER A 103 4.19 -28.24 -9.71
N HIS A 104 3.64 -27.62 -10.77
CA HIS A 104 3.66 -28.16 -12.13
C HIS A 104 4.82 -27.62 -12.97
N ALA A 105 5.58 -26.65 -12.44
CA ALA A 105 6.78 -26.13 -13.10
C ALA A 105 7.99 -27.04 -12.85
N GLY A 106 9.00 -26.93 -13.71
CA GLY A 106 10.30 -27.59 -13.48
C GLY A 106 10.97 -27.10 -12.19
N HIS A 107 11.92 -27.87 -11.65
CA HIS A 107 12.58 -27.57 -10.38
C HIS A 107 13.20 -26.15 -10.32
N GLU A 108 13.91 -25.74 -11.37
CA GLU A 108 14.54 -24.42 -11.45
C GLU A 108 13.50 -23.28 -11.52
N GLN A 109 12.46 -23.44 -12.34
CA GLN A 109 11.38 -22.45 -12.49
C GLN A 109 10.58 -22.28 -11.20
N ARG A 110 10.32 -23.39 -10.50
CA ARG A 110 9.65 -23.37 -9.20
C ARG A 110 10.45 -22.57 -8.19
N LYS A 111 11.76 -22.79 -8.12
CA LYS A 111 12.66 -22.07 -7.20
C LYS A 111 12.66 -20.57 -7.49
N GLU A 112 12.75 -20.17 -8.76
CA GLU A 112 12.66 -18.76 -9.18
C GLU A 112 11.32 -18.12 -8.77
N ILE A 113 10.20 -18.81 -8.99
CA ILE A 113 8.87 -18.31 -8.61
C ILE A 113 8.75 -18.15 -7.09
N GLU A 114 9.26 -19.11 -6.31
CA GLU A 114 9.26 -19.04 -4.85
C GLU A 114 10.12 -17.88 -4.34
N LEU A 115 11.31 -17.65 -4.92
CA LEU A 115 12.16 -16.50 -4.59
C LEU A 115 11.47 -15.16 -4.86
N ILE A 116 10.91 -14.98 -6.06
CA ILE A 116 10.23 -13.72 -6.43
C ILE A 116 9.01 -13.49 -5.53
N ARG A 117 8.26 -14.55 -5.19
CA ARG A 117 7.13 -14.45 -4.27
C ARG A 117 7.57 -13.98 -2.89
N ASP A 118 8.65 -14.54 -2.36
CA ASP A 118 9.13 -14.22 -1.02
C ASP A 118 9.69 -12.79 -0.97
N ASP A 119 10.36 -12.34 -2.03
CA ASP A 119 10.80 -10.95 -2.21
C ASP A 119 9.61 -9.99 -2.27
N LEU A 120 8.59 -10.28 -3.09
CA LEU A 120 7.35 -9.50 -3.15
C LEU A 120 6.65 -9.40 -1.79
N ALA A 121 6.61 -10.51 -1.04
CA ALA A 121 6.04 -10.53 0.30
C ALA A 121 6.85 -9.71 1.31
N LEU A 122 8.18 -9.66 1.16
CA LEU A 122 9.03 -8.77 1.95
C LEU A 122 8.75 -7.30 1.64
N VAL A 123 8.77 -6.92 0.36
CA VAL A 123 8.54 -5.54 -0.08
C VAL A 123 7.14 -5.07 0.32
N ALA A 124 6.12 -5.91 0.18
CA ALA A 124 4.77 -5.58 0.61
C ALA A 124 4.67 -5.31 2.13
N ARG A 125 5.42 -6.06 2.96
CA ARG A 125 5.47 -5.79 4.40
C ARG A 125 6.14 -4.44 4.71
N GLU A 126 7.22 -4.12 4.01
CA GLU A 126 7.92 -2.85 4.18
C GLU A 126 7.06 -1.66 3.75
N ILE A 127 6.35 -1.76 2.61
CA ILE A 127 5.38 -0.76 2.15
C ILE A 127 4.31 -0.52 3.20
N ASN A 128 3.74 -1.58 3.79
CA ASN A 128 2.73 -1.44 4.84
C ASN A 128 3.29 -0.73 6.09
N ALA A 129 4.51 -1.07 6.51
CA ALA A 129 5.16 -0.42 7.64
C ALA A 129 5.46 1.07 7.36
N LEU A 130 5.95 1.40 6.16
CA LEU A 130 6.20 2.78 5.75
C LEU A 130 4.91 3.60 5.69
N ASN A 131 3.85 3.03 5.12
CA ASN A 131 2.55 3.69 5.02
C ASN A 131 1.94 3.95 6.41
N ALA A 132 2.03 2.99 7.33
CA ALA A 132 1.61 3.18 8.71
C ALA A 132 2.40 4.32 9.39
N ALA A 133 3.72 4.33 9.24
CA ALA A 133 4.55 5.41 9.80
C ALA A 133 4.24 6.79 9.20
N ASN A 134 3.99 6.87 7.89
CA ASN A 134 3.61 8.12 7.23
C ASN A 134 2.24 8.61 7.70
N LYS A 135 1.29 7.69 7.91
CA LYS A 135 -0.02 8.01 8.49
C LYS A 135 0.11 8.56 9.90
N ASP A 136 0.89 7.92 10.76
CA ASP A 136 1.11 8.38 12.14
C ASP A 136 1.70 9.80 12.18
N LEU A 137 2.64 10.10 11.27
CA LEU A 137 3.21 11.46 11.12
C LEU A 137 2.15 12.49 10.72
N LEU A 138 1.30 12.15 9.75
CA LEU A 138 0.21 13.02 9.30
C LEU A 138 -0.81 13.27 10.41
N ASP A 139 -1.21 12.22 11.13
CA ASP A 139 -2.18 12.30 12.22
C ASP A 139 -1.64 13.18 13.37
N ALA A 140 -0.36 13.03 13.71
CA ALA A 140 0.31 13.89 14.69
C ALA A 140 0.36 15.36 14.24
N SER A 141 0.74 15.62 12.99
CA SER A 141 0.77 16.99 12.45
C SER A 141 -0.62 17.64 12.43
N MET A 142 -1.65 16.89 12.04
CA MET A 142 -3.03 17.37 12.04
C MET A 142 -3.53 17.67 13.47
N GLY A 143 -3.20 16.79 14.43
CA GLY A 143 -3.49 17.00 15.85
C GLY A 143 -2.87 18.28 16.41
N ASN A 144 -1.61 18.57 16.03
CA ASN A 144 -0.91 19.78 16.43
C ASN A 144 -1.53 21.04 15.82
N ILE A 145 -1.89 21.02 14.54
CA ILE A 145 -2.58 22.15 13.87
C ILE A 145 -3.91 22.43 14.54
N LYS A 146 -4.73 21.39 14.77
CA LYS A 146 -6.02 21.52 15.45
C LYS A 146 -5.87 22.09 16.85
N SER A 147 -4.95 21.56 17.64
CA SER A 147 -4.69 22.06 19.01
C SER A 147 -4.23 23.52 19.00
N SER A 148 -3.41 23.91 18.01
CA SER A 148 -2.96 25.29 17.85
C SER A 148 -4.11 26.22 17.46
N LEU A 149 -5.02 25.79 16.58
CA LEU A 149 -6.22 26.54 16.23
C LEU A 149 -7.18 26.67 17.41
N ASP A 150 -7.40 25.59 18.16
CA ASP A 150 -8.23 25.59 19.37
C ASP A 150 -7.65 26.55 20.42
N PHE A 151 -6.32 26.58 20.57
CA PHE A 151 -5.63 27.52 21.45
C PHE A 151 -5.81 28.99 21.02
N ILE A 152 -5.59 29.29 19.73
CA ILE A 152 -5.79 30.64 19.19
C ILE A 152 -7.27 31.06 19.34
N SER A 153 -8.20 30.17 19.05
CA SER A 153 -9.63 30.39 19.23
C SER A 153 -10.00 30.65 20.69
N SER A 154 -9.39 29.92 21.63
CA SER A 154 -9.57 30.15 23.06
C SER A 154 -9.06 31.52 23.50
N ILE A 155 -7.92 32.00 22.97
CA ILE A 155 -7.40 33.35 23.25
C ILE A 155 -8.33 34.42 22.68
N MET A 156 -8.77 34.26 21.42
CA MET A 156 -9.64 35.21 20.75
C MET A 156 -11.05 35.28 21.38
N SER A 157 -11.53 34.19 21.96
CA SER A 157 -12.83 34.14 22.64
C SER A 157 -12.76 34.53 24.12
N SER A 158 -11.56 34.60 24.72
CA SER A 158 -11.37 35.10 26.09
C SER A 158 -11.32 36.63 26.15
N GLU A 159 -12.44 37.30 25.90
CA GLU A 159 -12.65 38.67 26.39
C GLU A 159 -12.95 38.63 27.89
N SER A 160 -11.91 38.57 28.72
CA SER A 160 -12.01 39.04 30.11
C SER A 160 -11.33 40.40 30.18
N VAL A 161 -12.10 41.46 29.93
CA VAL A 161 -11.63 42.83 30.14
C VAL A 161 -11.34 43.01 31.63
N TYR A 162 -10.07 43.32 31.95
CA TYR A 162 -9.67 43.69 33.30
C TYR A 162 -10.26 45.06 33.59
N LEU A 163 -11.27 45.13 34.48
CA LEU A 163 -11.89 46.39 34.87
C LEU A 163 -11.00 47.11 35.91
N GLU A 164 -11.00 48.44 35.90
CA GLU A 164 -10.22 49.31 36.79
C GLU A 164 -10.44 49.07 38.31
N CYS A 165 -11.43 48.26 38.69
CA CYS A 165 -11.67 47.83 40.08
C CYS A 165 -10.94 46.55 40.51
N GLY A 166 -10.01 46.00 39.70
CA GLY A 166 -9.25 44.79 40.06
C GLY A 166 -10.10 43.51 40.14
N LYS A 167 -11.27 43.48 39.48
CA LYS A 167 -12.15 42.31 39.41
C LYS A 167 -12.28 41.85 37.96
N MET A 168 -11.98 40.58 37.71
CA MET A 168 -12.25 39.92 36.43
C MET A 168 -13.75 39.70 36.27
N LYS A 169 -14.35 40.24 35.20
CA LYS A 169 -15.73 39.94 34.85
C LYS A 169 -15.75 38.64 34.04
N SER A 170 -16.07 37.52 34.69
CA SER A 170 -16.37 36.27 33.99
C SER A 170 -17.64 36.50 33.16
N ALA A 171 -17.56 36.29 31.84
CA ALA A 171 -18.76 36.13 31.04
C ALA A 171 -19.62 35.01 31.67
N HIS A 172 -20.90 35.31 31.87
CA HIS A 172 -21.85 34.47 32.59
C HIS A 172 -21.90 33.04 32.01
N LYS A 173 -21.42 32.05 32.76
CA LYS A 173 -21.96 30.70 32.73
C LYS A 173 -22.83 30.53 33.97
N ASN A 174 -24.13 30.40 33.76
CA ASN A 174 -25.10 30.07 34.80
C ASN A 174 -24.65 28.80 35.53
N GLY A 175 -24.34 28.92 36.81
CA GLY A 175 -23.99 27.83 37.71
C GLY A 175 -24.31 28.25 39.15
N MET A 176 -25.11 27.43 39.82
CA MET A 176 -25.93 27.74 40.99
C MET A 176 -25.19 27.51 42.33
N TYR A 177 -25.66 28.22 43.37
CA TYR A 177 -25.21 28.47 44.75
C TYR A 177 -24.45 27.39 45.55
N LEU A 178 -23.54 27.85 46.43
CA LEU A 178 -23.39 27.29 47.78
C LEU A 178 -23.37 28.41 48.84
N HIS A 179 -24.18 28.16 49.88
CA HIS A 179 -24.55 29.03 50.99
C HIS A 179 -23.38 29.35 51.92
N LYS A 180 -23.43 30.56 52.51
CA LYS A 180 -22.66 30.98 53.68
C LYS A 180 -23.33 30.39 54.93
N GLU A 181 -22.58 29.96 55.94
CA GLU A 181 -22.82 30.19 57.39
C GLU A 181 -21.61 29.72 58.21
N GLY A 182 -21.26 30.51 59.25
CA GLY A 182 -20.33 30.15 60.34
C GLY A 182 -19.02 30.91 60.36
#